data_AF-A0A9D8FGP5-F1
#
_entry.id   AF-A0A9D8FGP5-F1
#
_cell.length_a   1.000
_cell.length_b   1.000
_cell.length_c   1.000
_cell.angle_alpha   90.00
_cell.angle_beta   90.00
_cell.angle_gamma   90.00
#
_symmetry.space_group_name_H-M   'P 1'
#
loop_
_entity.id
_entity.type
_entity.pdbx_description
1 polymer ?
#
loop_
_entity_poly.entity_id
_entity_poly.type
_entity_poly.pdbx_seq_one_letter_code
_entity_poly.pdbx_strand_id
1 'polypeptide(L)' 'NIILDVHNLKITEPMAMETKMNQMAGVVTVGLFAHRGADVLLLGGDNGVQEVTA' A
#
# COMPACT_ATOMS: atom_id res chain seq x y z
N ASN A 1 -17.27 -5.00 6.96
CA ASN A 1 -17.54 -3.96 5.94
C ASN A 1 -17.42 -4.56 4.56
N ILE A 2 -18.07 -3.98 3.54
CA ILE A 2 -17.88 -4.40 2.14
C ILE A 2 -16.49 -3.98 1.64
N ILE A 3 -15.99 -4.63 0.59
CA ILE A 3 -14.71 -4.33 -0.05
C ILE A 3 -15.00 -3.83 -1.47
N LEU A 4 -14.30 -2.76 -1.88
CA LEU A 4 -14.32 -2.25 -3.24
C LEU A 4 -12.92 -2.38 -3.83
N ASP A 5 -12.74 -3.31 -4.77
CA ASP A 5 -11.49 -3.46 -5.52
C ASP A 5 -11.44 -2.41 -6.65
N VAL A 6 -10.50 -1.47 -6.54
CA VAL A 6 -10.37 -0.37 -7.49
C VAL A 6 -9.27 -0.68 -8.50
N HIS A 7 -9.67 -0.92 -9.75
CA HIS A 7 -8.76 -1.24 -10.84
C HIS A 7 -8.26 0.02 -11.58
N ASN A 8 -7.18 -0.14 -12.37
CA ASN A 8 -6.65 0.87 -13.29
C ASN A 8 -6.14 2.17 -12.64
N LEU A 9 -5.83 2.15 -11.34
CA LEU A 9 -5.18 3.28 -10.68
C LEU A 9 -3.69 3.33 -11.05
N LYS A 10 -3.22 4.51 -11.46
CA LYS A 10 -1.80 4.82 -11.51
C LYS A 10 -1.42 5.55 -10.22
N ILE A 11 -0.77 4.84 -9.30
CA ILE A 11 -0.44 5.36 -7.96
C ILE A 11 0.94 5.99 -8.01
N THR A 12 1.03 7.27 -8.40
CA THR A 12 2.30 8.02 -8.49
C THR A 12 2.74 8.60 -7.16
N GLU A 13 1.79 8.97 -6.29
CA GLU A 13 2.02 9.59 -4.98
C GLU A 13 1.24 8.82 -3.91
N PRO A 14 1.76 7.66 -3.45
CA PRO A 14 1.00 6.73 -2.63
C PRO A 14 0.59 7.31 -1.26
N MET A 15 1.44 8.13 -0.61
CA MET A 15 1.11 8.81 0.65
C MET A 15 -0.04 9.82 0.49
N ALA A 16 -0.02 10.63 -0.57
CA ALA A 16 -1.08 11.61 -0.83
C ALA A 16 -2.41 10.93 -1.17
N MET A 17 -2.36 9.84 -1.95
CA MET A 17 -3.54 9.03 -2.27
C MET A 17 -4.12 8.37 -1.03
N GLU A 18 -3.28 7.77 -0.18
CA GLU A 18 -3.70 7.16 1.10
C GLU A 18 -4.40 8.19 1.99
N THR A 19 -3.79 9.38 2.20
CA THR A 19 -4.41 10.48 2.97
C THR A 19 -5.79 10.83 2.40
N LYS A 20 -5.88 11.03 1.09
CA LYS A 20 -7.12 11.46 0.44
C LYS A 20 -8.24 10.42 0.59
N MET A 21 -7.92 9.14 0.42
CA MET A 21 -8.91 8.05 0.56
C MET A 21 -9.38 7.89 2.00
N ASN A 22 -8.47 8.00 2.97
CA ASN A 22 -8.83 7.93 4.40
C ASN A 22 -9.74 9.09 4.85
N GLN A 23 -9.77 10.23 4.14
CA GLN A 23 -10.68 11.35 4.45
C GLN A 23 -12.07 11.23 3.79
N MET A 24 -12.34 10.18 3.02
CA MET A 24 -13.66 9.98 2.39
C MET A 24 -14.66 9.41 3.39
N ALA A 25 -15.80 10.07 3.56
CA ALA A 25 -16.86 9.58 4.45
C ALA A 25 -17.30 8.16 4.06
N GLY A 26 -17.37 7.26 5.05
CA GLY A 26 -17.72 5.85 4.85
C GLY A 26 -16.55 4.94 4.47
N VAL A 27 -15.38 5.49 4.11
CA VAL A 27 -14.15 4.68 4.04
C VAL A 27 -13.72 4.34 5.45
N VAL A 28 -13.60 3.04 5.71
CA VAL A 28 -13.10 2.53 6.99
C VAL A 28 -11.59 2.40 6.96
N THR A 29 -11.03 1.96 5.82
CA THR A 29 -9.60 1.85 5.57
C THR A 29 -9.34 1.74 4.06
N VAL A 30 -8.14 2.13 3.63
CA VAL A 30 -7.59 1.86 2.29
C VAL A 30 -6.40 0.91 2.43
N GLY A 31 -6.27 -0.05 1.52
CA GLY A 31 -5.15 -1.00 1.50
C GLY A 31 -3.79 -0.43 1.08
N LEU A 32 -3.57 0.89 1.20
CA LEU A 32 -2.29 1.54 0.94
C LEU A 32 -1.56 1.76 2.27
N PHE A 33 -0.34 1.21 2.37
CA PHE A 33 0.53 1.33 3.54
C PHE A 33 1.71 2.24 3.19
N ALA A 34 1.43 3.49 2.84
CA ALA A 34 2.43 4.44 2.36
C ALA A 34 2.94 5.37 3.46
N HIS A 35 2.08 5.80 4.39
CA HIS A 35 2.51 6.54 5.59
C HIS A 35 3.28 5.66 6.57
N ARG A 36 2.93 4.37 6.64
CA ARG A 36 3.69 3.35 7.38
C ARG A 36 4.01 2.16 6.48
N GLY A 37 5.05 2.34 5.67
CA GLY A 37 5.60 1.27 4.83
C GLY A 37 6.33 0.20 5.64
N ALA A 38 6.81 -0.82 4.93
CA ALA A 38 7.65 -1.85 5.51
C ALA A 38 9.04 -1.27 5.86
N ASP A 39 9.50 -1.54 7.08
CA ASP A 39 10.87 -1.19 7.51
C ASP A 39 11.91 -2.14 6.88
N VAL A 40 11.52 -3.42 6.68
CA VAL A 40 12.31 -4.47 6.02
C VAL A 40 11.39 -5.29 5.11
N LEU A 41 11.85 -5.59 3.90
CA LEU A 41 11.19 -6.41 2.90
C LEU A 41 12.06 -7.63 2.57
N LEU A 42 11.50 -8.83 2.76
CA LEU A 42 12.13 -10.10 2.37
C LEU A 42 11.53 -10.60 1.06
N LEU A 43 12.31 -10.57 -0.01
CA LEU A 43 11.93 -10.99 -1.36
C LEU A 43 12.45 -12.41 -1.62
N GLY A 44 11.54 -13.38 -1.71
CA GLY A 44 11.89 -14.73 -2.16
C GLY A 44 11.99 -14.77 -3.69
N GLY A 45 13.12 -15.25 -4.21
CA GLY A 45 13.33 -15.52 -5.64
C GLY A 45 14.13 -16.80 -5.87
N ASP A 46 14.38 -17.13 -7.14
CA ASP A 46 15.04 -18.38 -7.54
C ASP A 46 16.44 -18.58 -6.93
N ASN A 47 17.10 -17.49 -6.56
CA ASN A 47 18.44 -17.47 -5.95
C ASN A 47 18.42 -17.39 -4.41
N GLY A 48 17.25 -17.53 -3.79
CA GLY A 48 17.07 -17.42 -2.33
C GLY A 48 16.34 -16.14 -1.90
N VAL A 49 16.47 -15.80 -0.61
CA VAL A 49 15.80 -14.63 -0.01
C VAL A 49 16.73 -13.42 -0.08
N GLN A 50 16.22 -12.32 -0.63
CA GLN A 50 16.86 -11.00 -0.60
C GLN A 50 16.18 -10.12 0.45
N GLU A 51 16.99 -9.50 1.31
CA GLU A 51 16.52 -8.47 2.26
C GLU A 51 16.71 -7.07 1.66
N VAL A 52 15.68 -6.23 1.78
CA VAL A 52 15.69 -4.81 1.40
C VAL A 52 15.21 -3.99 2.61
N THR A 53 16.03 -3.06 3.07
CA THR A 53 15.71 -2.15 4.19
C THR A 53 15.36 -0.77 3.65
N ALA A 54 14.39 -0.10 4.27
CA ALA A 54 13.91 1.24 3.88
C ALA A 54 14.89 2.37 4.21
#